data_AF-U2QUF8-F1
#
_entry.id   AF-U2QUF8-F1
#
_cell.length_a   1.000
_cell.length_b   1.000
_cell.length_c   1.000
_cell.angle_alpha   90.00
_cell.angle_beta   90.00
_cell.angle_gamma   90.00
#
_symmetry.space_group_name_H-M   'P 1'
#
loop_
_entity.id
_entity.type
_entity.pdbx_description
1 polymer ?
#
loop_
_entity_poly.entity_id
_entity_poly.type
_entity_poly.pdbx_seq_one_letter_code
_entity_poly.pdbx_strand_id
1 'polypeptide(L)'
;MTGLAQVRARRLLARATGRSAITVWTWAITAPFALTVMSGLQYVRGGPGAVLALSITQHVVVGLLLAAGWGVLRVTPPRIRVVTVFVLFAAIGVLRPLIFLGVGRVLDITVETGDLGGRIGINVVTTVTIFTLIAVAVDLVRDHLGVYRRLRAAQRASELDAERAALRVSSLRHAAVDDVLAEIERAAAIADA
;
A
#
# COMPACT_ATOMS: atom_id res chain seq x y z
N MET A 1 19.81 -14.73 19.25
CA MET A 1 18.74 -14.35 18.30
C MET A 1 18.97 -15.10 17.00
N THR A 2 18.05 -16.00 16.62
CA THR A 2 18.23 -16.97 15.53
C THR A 2 18.22 -16.30 14.15
N GLY A 3 19.00 -16.82 13.18
CA GLY A 3 19.17 -16.23 11.85
C GLY A 3 17.86 -15.97 11.07
N LEU A 4 16.80 -16.73 11.36
CA LEU A 4 15.46 -16.50 10.81
C LEU A 4 14.84 -15.17 11.26
N ALA A 5 15.09 -14.73 12.50
CA ALA A 5 14.61 -13.45 13.01
C ALA A 5 15.30 -12.27 12.32
N GLN A 6 16.62 -12.38 12.05
CA GLN A 6 17.37 -11.37 11.30
C GLN A 6 16.90 -11.25 9.85
N VAL A 7 16.60 -12.37 9.17
CA VAL A 7 16.08 -12.35 7.80
C VAL A 7 14.68 -11.72 7.74
N ARG A 8 13.79 -12.06 8.68
CA ARG A 8 12.47 -11.44 8.79
C ARG A 8 12.57 -9.94 9.07
N ALA A 9 13.41 -9.53 10.02
CA ALA A 9 13.61 -8.12 10.35
C ALA A 9 14.16 -7.32 9.15
N ARG A 10 15.16 -7.86 8.43
CA ARG A 10 15.69 -7.24 7.20
C ARG A 10 14.63 -7.10 6.11
N ARG A 11 13.76 -8.10 5.93
CA ARG A 11 12.63 -8.02 4.99
C ARG A 11 11.63 -6.95 5.41
N LEU A 12 11.23 -6.92 6.68
CA LEU A 12 10.30 -5.91 7.19
C LEU A 12 10.86 -4.49 7.05
N LEU A 13 12.14 -4.29 7.35
CA LEU A 13 12.83 -3.03 7.12
C LEU A 13 12.82 -2.64 5.64
N ALA A 14 13.20 -3.57 4.75
CA ALA A 14 13.20 -3.31 3.30
C ALA A 14 11.81 -2.94 2.77
N ARG A 15 10.75 -3.56 3.30
CA ARG A 15 9.36 -3.22 2.97
C ARG A 15 8.95 -1.85 3.51
N ALA A 16 9.28 -1.56 4.76
CA ALA A 16 8.99 -0.28 5.41
C ALA A 16 9.66 0.91 4.69
N THR A 17 10.88 0.72 4.17
CA THR A 17 11.68 1.79 3.56
C THR A 17 11.73 1.72 2.03
N GLY A 18 10.93 0.85 1.42
CA GLY A 18 10.90 0.60 -0.02
C GLY A 18 10.25 1.73 -0.83
N ARG A 19 9.90 1.43 -2.09
CA ARG A 19 9.12 2.34 -2.96
C ARG A 19 7.74 2.70 -2.39
N SER A 20 7.27 1.93 -1.42
CA SER A 20 5.99 2.04 -0.73
C SER A 20 6.05 2.87 0.57
N ALA A 21 7.21 3.41 0.96
CA ALA A 21 7.39 4.05 2.27
C ALA A 21 6.43 5.25 2.50
N ILE A 22 6.20 6.06 1.47
CA ILE A 22 5.19 7.12 1.48
C ILE A 22 4.20 6.86 0.36
N THR A 23 2.93 6.68 0.72
CA THR A 23 1.84 6.50 -0.24
C THR A 23 0.64 7.35 0.16
N VAL A 24 -0.30 7.51 -0.77
CA VAL A 24 -1.61 8.16 -0.48
C VAL A 24 -2.30 7.48 0.71
N TRP A 25 -2.09 6.17 0.92
CA TRP A 25 -2.60 5.44 2.07
C TRP A 25 -1.99 5.88 3.40
N THR A 26 -0.71 6.26 3.42
CA THR A 26 -0.06 6.81 4.63
C THR A 26 -0.77 8.10 5.06
N TRP A 27 -1.21 8.93 4.11
CA TRP A 27 -2.00 10.12 4.40
C TRP A 27 -3.45 9.79 4.79
N ALA A 28 -4.13 8.96 4.00
CA ALA A 28 -5.54 8.59 4.25
C ALA A 28 -5.75 7.85 5.58
N ILE A 29 -4.85 6.94 5.95
CA ILE A 29 -4.95 6.17 7.20
C ILE A 29 -4.64 7.04 8.41
N THR A 30 -3.83 8.09 8.27
CA THR A 30 -3.46 8.98 9.37
C THR A 30 -4.48 10.09 9.59
N ALA A 31 -5.39 10.34 8.64
CA ALA A 31 -6.52 11.26 8.79
C ALA A 31 -7.39 11.00 10.04
N PRO A 32 -7.92 9.78 10.28
CA PRO A 32 -8.71 9.52 11.47
C PRO A 32 -7.91 9.72 12.76
N PHE A 33 -6.63 9.30 12.81
CA PHE A 33 -5.78 9.51 14.00
C PHE A 33 -5.45 10.99 14.26
N ALA A 34 -5.31 11.79 13.20
CA ALA A 34 -5.11 13.22 13.29
C ALA A 34 -6.34 13.94 13.84
N LEU A 35 -7.54 13.42 13.54
CA LEU A 35 -8.82 13.97 14.01
C LEU A 35 -9.20 13.50 15.42
N THR A 36 -8.81 12.29 15.84
CA THR A 36 -9.34 11.67 17.08
C THR A 36 -8.32 11.51 18.21
N VAL A 37 -7.11 11.02 17.92
CA VAL A 37 -6.17 10.56 18.97
C VAL A 37 -5.02 11.53 19.23
N MET A 38 -4.50 12.21 18.19
CA MET A 38 -3.27 13.00 18.28
C MET A 38 -3.49 14.50 18.05
N SER A 39 -4.71 14.98 18.20
CA SER A 39 -5.07 16.32 17.75
C SER A 39 -4.63 17.42 18.73
N GLY A 40 -4.24 17.09 19.96
CA GLY A 40 -3.87 18.09 20.97
C GLY A 40 -5.01 19.07 21.28
N LEU A 41 -6.26 18.64 21.06
CA LEU A 41 -7.46 19.48 21.20
C LEU A 41 -7.66 19.96 22.64
N GLN A 42 -7.12 19.20 23.61
CA GLN A 42 -7.07 19.65 25.00
C GLN A 42 -6.29 20.96 25.21
N TYR A 43 -5.46 21.39 24.24
CA TYR A 43 -4.67 22.62 24.31
C TYR A 43 -5.27 23.78 23.52
N VAL A 44 -6.41 23.58 22.85
CA VAL A 44 -7.09 24.61 22.06
C VAL A 44 -8.11 25.31 22.95
N ARG A 45 -7.91 26.60 23.22
CA ARG A 45 -8.92 27.41 23.92
C ARG A 45 -9.84 28.05 22.87
N GLY A 46 -10.85 27.29 22.44
CA GLY A 46 -11.82 27.72 21.42
C GLY A 46 -13.00 26.76 21.28
N GLY A 47 -14.02 27.16 20.51
CA GLY A 47 -15.19 26.33 20.24
C GLY A 47 -14.94 25.18 19.24
N PRO A 48 -15.91 24.29 19.01
CA PRO A 48 -15.77 23.12 18.13
C PRO A 48 -15.31 23.44 16.70
N GLY A 49 -15.68 24.61 16.17
CA GLY A 49 -15.25 25.07 14.85
C GLY A 49 -13.76 25.39 14.74
N ALA A 50 -13.18 25.98 15.78
CA ALA A 50 -11.74 26.30 15.83
C ALA A 50 -10.89 25.03 15.88
N VAL A 51 -11.36 24.04 16.65
CA VAL A 51 -10.80 22.68 16.72
C VAL A 51 -10.81 22.01 15.35
N LEU A 52 -11.94 22.05 14.65
CA LEU A 52 -12.08 21.46 13.31
C LEU A 52 -11.15 22.15 12.30
N ALA A 53 -11.14 23.49 12.26
CA ALA A 53 -10.32 24.26 11.35
C ALA A 53 -8.82 24.00 11.56
N LEU A 54 -8.36 24.01 12.82
CA LEU A 54 -6.98 23.73 13.17
C LEU A 54 -6.57 22.30 12.78
N SER A 55 -7.45 21.31 13.04
CA SER A 55 -7.16 19.91 12.72
C SER A 55 -7.10 19.66 11.21
N ILE A 56 -8.04 20.21 10.44
CA ILE A 56 -8.05 20.12 8.97
C ILE A 56 -6.79 20.77 8.40
N THR A 57 -6.50 22.02 8.78
CA THR A 57 -5.33 22.74 8.26
C THR A 57 -4.04 22.00 8.60
N GLN A 58 -3.89 21.53 9.84
CA GLN A 58 -2.73 20.72 10.22
C GLN A 58 -2.61 19.45 9.38
N HIS A 59 -3.72 18.74 9.14
CA HIS A 59 -3.71 17.51 8.37
C HIS A 59 -3.34 17.74 6.90
N VAL A 60 -3.81 18.84 6.32
CA VAL A 60 -3.40 19.28 4.97
C VAL A 60 -1.90 19.58 4.92
N VAL A 61 -1.37 20.35 5.88
CA VAL A 61 0.07 20.68 5.92
C VAL A 61 0.93 19.42 6.07
N VAL A 62 0.55 18.48 6.94
CA VAL A 62 1.25 17.19 7.07
C VAL A 62 1.16 16.38 5.76
N GLY A 63 0.03 16.41 5.07
CA GLY A 63 -0.14 15.82 3.74
C GLY A 63 0.82 16.40 2.71
N LEU A 64 1.00 17.72 2.70
CA LEU A 64 1.98 18.39 1.84
C LEU A 64 3.43 18.00 2.18
N LEU A 65 3.77 17.89 3.46
CA LEU A 65 5.09 17.40 3.89
C LEU A 65 5.35 15.96 3.43
N LEU A 66 4.33 15.10 3.51
CA LEU A 66 4.41 13.73 3.00
C LEU A 66 4.59 13.72 1.48
N ALA A 67 3.87 14.56 0.74
CA ALA A 67 4.01 14.68 -0.71
C ALA A 67 5.42 15.17 -1.11
N ALA A 68 5.96 16.15 -0.39
CA ALA A 68 7.34 16.62 -0.57
C ALA A 68 8.35 15.51 -0.25
N GLY A 69 8.18 14.81 0.87
CA GLY A 69 9.00 13.66 1.26
C GLY A 69 8.95 12.54 0.21
N TRP A 70 7.79 12.29 -0.39
CA TRP A 70 7.66 11.33 -1.49
C TRP A 70 8.45 11.76 -2.74
N GLY A 71 8.44 13.06 -3.07
CA GLY A 71 9.29 13.63 -4.11
C GLY A 71 10.78 13.40 -3.83
N VAL A 72 11.23 13.65 -2.60
CA VAL A 72 12.61 13.36 -2.16
C VAL A 72 12.95 11.88 -2.32
N LEU A 73 12.06 10.98 -1.89
CA LEU A 73 12.29 9.53 -1.99
C LEU A 73 12.33 8.99 -3.43
N ARG A 74 11.83 9.74 -4.42
CA ARG A 74 11.96 9.38 -5.84
C ARG A 74 13.38 9.57 -6.37
N VAL A 75 14.06 10.62 -5.92
CA VAL A 75 15.44 10.94 -6.34
C VAL A 75 16.50 10.33 -5.42
N THR A 76 16.08 9.82 -4.26
CA THR A 76 16.99 9.24 -3.26
C THR A 76 17.56 7.88 -3.70
N PRO A 77 18.89 7.70 -3.73
CA PRO A 77 19.53 6.43 -4.05
C PRO A 77 19.13 5.30 -3.10
N PRO A 78 19.06 4.03 -3.58
CA PRO A 78 18.67 2.89 -2.75
C PRO A 78 19.53 2.70 -1.49
N ARG A 79 20.82 3.07 -1.55
CA ARG A 79 21.78 2.91 -0.44
C ARG A 79 21.44 3.74 0.79
N ILE A 80 20.92 4.96 0.61
CA ILE A 80 20.61 5.88 1.71
C ILE A 80 19.11 5.99 2.02
N ARG A 81 18.26 5.41 1.16
CA ARG A 81 16.80 5.50 1.24
C ARG A 81 16.24 5.16 2.62
N VAL A 82 16.79 4.13 3.26
CA VAL A 82 16.37 3.70 4.61
C VAL A 82 16.53 4.85 5.60
N VAL A 83 17.72 5.44 5.64
CA VAL A 83 18.05 6.56 6.53
C VAL A 83 17.18 7.76 6.18
N THR A 84 17.03 8.08 4.89
CA THR A 84 16.21 9.19 4.43
C THR A 84 14.75 9.05 4.87
N VAL A 85 14.15 7.85 4.81
CA VAL A 85 12.77 7.61 5.27
C VAL A 85 12.63 7.90 6.77
N PHE A 86 13.53 7.36 7.59
CA PHE A 86 13.48 7.59 9.04
C PHE A 86 13.70 9.07 9.40
N VAL A 87 14.63 9.74 8.71
CA VAL A 87 14.88 11.17 8.89
C VAL A 87 13.64 11.98 8.51
N LEU A 88 12.99 11.66 7.38
CA LEU A 88 11.75 12.35 6.97
C LEU A 88 10.62 12.14 7.99
N PHE A 89 10.43 10.92 8.49
CA PHE A 89 9.39 10.62 9.48
C PHE A 89 9.66 11.32 10.81
N ALA A 90 10.92 11.32 11.26
CA ALA A 90 11.33 12.04 12.45
C ALA A 90 11.14 13.56 12.26
N ALA A 91 11.55 14.11 11.12
CA ALA A 91 11.36 15.53 10.79
C ALA A 91 9.88 15.93 10.81
N ILE A 92 8.99 15.11 10.24
CA ILE A 92 7.54 15.33 10.32
C ILE A 92 7.05 15.31 11.78
N GLY A 93 7.54 14.37 12.59
CA GLY A 93 7.23 14.28 14.02
C GLY A 93 7.66 15.52 14.81
N VAL A 94 8.82 16.11 14.48
CA VAL A 94 9.31 17.37 15.08
C VAL A 94 8.49 18.56 14.58
N LEU A 95 8.24 18.64 13.27
CA LEU A 95 7.55 19.76 12.64
C LEU A 95 6.09 19.85 13.07
N ARG A 96 5.42 18.72 13.31
CA ARG A 96 3.99 18.70 13.63
C ARG A 96 3.58 19.58 14.82
N PRO A 97 4.17 19.49 16.03
CA PRO A 97 3.83 20.38 17.14
C PRO A 97 4.18 21.85 16.85
N LEU A 98 5.22 22.13 16.05
CA LEU A 98 5.59 23.49 15.65
C LEU A 98 4.56 24.08 14.68
N ILE A 99 4.10 23.28 13.71
CA ILE A 99 3.03 23.63 12.77
C ILE A 99 1.74 23.88 13.52
N PHE A 100 1.40 23.05 14.51
CA PHE A 100 0.21 23.26 15.34
C PHE A 100 0.20 24.64 16.01
N LEU A 101 1.33 25.05 16.60
CA LEU A 101 1.49 26.37 17.20
C LEU A 101 1.47 27.50 16.15
N GLY A 102 2.14 27.30 15.02
CA GLY A 102 2.18 28.27 13.93
C GLY A 102 0.80 28.50 13.31
N VAL A 103 0.07 27.44 12.99
CA VAL A 103 -1.30 27.50 12.45
C VAL A 103 -2.25 28.12 13.48
N GLY A 104 -2.11 27.79 14.77
CA GLY A 104 -2.86 28.45 15.84
C GLY A 104 -2.69 29.98 15.80
N ARG A 105 -1.46 30.47 15.70
CA ARG A 105 -1.19 31.91 15.56
C ARG A 105 -1.75 32.52 14.27
N VAL A 106 -1.63 31.83 13.15
CA VAL A 106 -2.11 32.33 11.84
C VAL A 106 -3.64 32.43 11.80
N LEU A 107 -4.33 31.50 12.46
CA LEU A 107 -5.80 31.47 12.55
C LEU A 107 -6.36 32.26 13.74
N ASP A 108 -5.50 32.96 14.48
CA ASP A 108 -5.84 33.68 15.72
C ASP A 108 -6.54 32.79 16.77
N ILE A 109 -6.16 31.51 16.82
CA ILE A 109 -6.65 30.53 17.78
C ILE A 109 -5.64 30.42 18.92
N THR A 110 -6.10 30.62 20.15
CA THR A 110 -5.25 30.51 21.33
C THR A 110 -4.90 29.04 21.60
N VAL A 111 -3.62 28.69 21.45
CA VAL A 111 -3.10 27.33 21.65
C VAL A 111 -2.03 27.34 22.73
N GLU A 112 -2.19 26.49 23.74
CA GLU A 112 -1.18 26.33 24.78
C GLU A 112 0.05 25.56 24.27
N THR A 113 1.23 26.05 24.68
CA THR A 113 2.52 25.46 24.32
C THR A 113 2.78 24.19 25.13
N GLY A 114 2.48 24.21 26.44
CA GLY A 114 2.73 23.09 27.36
C GLY A 114 4.20 22.64 27.35
N ASP A 115 4.45 21.36 27.68
CA ASP A 115 5.78 20.74 27.51
C ASP A 115 6.04 20.42 26.04
N LEU A 116 6.66 21.37 25.33
CA LEU A 116 6.99 21.23 23.92
C LEU A 116 7.99 20.08 23.67
N GLY A 117 8.92 19.84 24.61
CA GLY A 117 9.94 18.80 24.49
C GLY A 117 9.32 17.41 24.51
N GLY A 118 8.46 17.12 25.49
CA GLY A 118 7.71 15.87 25.56
C GLY A 118 6.80 15.67 24.35
N ARG A 119 6.14 16.74 23.86
CA ARG A 119 5.30 16.69 22.65
C ARG A 119 6.09 16.32 21.41
N ILE A 120 7.28 16.89 21.23
CA ILE A 120 8.18 16.54 20.12
C ILE A 120 8.61 15.08 20.26
N GLY A 121 9.07 14.65 21.43
CA GLY A 121 9.51 13.28 21.67
C GLY A 121 8.43 12.25 21.35
N ILE A 122 7.22 12.45 21.87
CA ILE A 122 6.07 11.56 21.60
C ILE A 122 5.73 11.57 20.10
N ASN A 123 5.64 12.74 19.45
CA ASN A 123 5.29 12.79 18.04
C ASN A 123 6.36 12.13 17.15
N VAL A 124 7.64 12.31 17.43
CA VAL A 124 8.70 11.62 16.69
C VAL A 124 8.55 10.11 16.80
N VAL A 125 8.42 9.58 18.03
CA VAL A 125 8.28 8.13 18.26
C VAL A 125 7.01 7.60 17.59
N THR A 126 5.87 8.28 17.77
CA THR A 126 4.59 7.84 17.22
C THR A 126 4.57 7.94 15.69
N THR A 127 5.04 9.04 15.10
CA THR A 127 5.09 9.21 13.64
C THR A 127 5.99 8.18 12.99
N VAL A 128 7.21 7.99 13.52
CA VAL A 128 8.12 6.96 13.01
C VAL A 128 7.49 5.58 13.10
N THR A 129 6.91 5.23 14.24
CA THR A 129 6.31 3.90 14.46
C THR A 129 5.11 3.67 13.54
N ILE A 130 4.12 4.57 13.55
CA ILE A 130 2.88 4.42 12.78
C ILE A 130 3.17 4.44 11.28
N PHE A 131 4.00 5.37 10.78
CA PHE A 131 4.26 5.45 9.35
C PHE A 131 5.04 4.22 8.85
N THR A 132 5.97 3.70 9.65
CA THR A 132 6.67 2.44 9.36
C THR A 132 5.69 1.27 9.29
N LEU A 133 4.78 1.15 10.27
CA LEU A 133 3.75 0.10 10.28
C LEU A 133 2.82 0.19 9.06
N ILE A 134 2.36 1.39 8.72
CA ILE A 134 1.51 1.60 7.55
C ILE A 134 2.27 1.23 6.27
N ALA A 135 3.53 1.64 6.13
CA ALA A 135 4.34 1.29 4.97
C ALA A 135 4.47 -0.23 4.80
N VAL A 136 4.74 -0.96 5.89
CA VAL A 136 4.79 -2.43 5.89
C VAL A 136 3.45 -3.03 5.52
N ALA A 137 2.35 -2.54 6.10
CA ALA A 137 1.00 -3.05 5.84
C ALA A 137 0.59 -2.85 4.37
N VAL A 138 0.81 -1.65 3.83
CA VAL A 138 0.50 -1.32 2.43
C VAL A 138 1.32 -2.19 1.48
N ASP A 139 2.61 -2.40 1.76
CA ASP A 139 3.47 -3.25 0.95
C ASP A 139 3.01 -4.72 0.97
N LEU A 140 2.64 -5.23 2.15
CA LEU A 140 2.13 -6.59 2.31
C LEU A 140 0.80 -6.81 1.58
N VAL A 141 -0.12 -5.85 1.65
CA VAL A 141 -1.39 -5.89 0.90
C VAL A 141 -1.15 -5.85 -0.60
N ARG A 142 -0.21 -5.02 -1.09
CA ARG A 142 0.13 -4.94 -2.51
C ARG A 142 0.73 -6.23 -3.03
N ASP A 143 1.62 -6.85 -2.27
CA ASP A 143 2.19 -8.17 -2.57
C ASP A 143 1.07 -9.21 -2.69
N HIS A 144 0.15 -9.25 -1.73
CA HIS A 144 -0.97 -10.19 -1.71
C HIS A 144 -1.89 -10.02 -2.93
N LEU A 145 -2.26 -8.78 -3.24
CA LEU A 145 -3.05 -8.45 -4.44
C LEU A 145 -2.31 -8.76 -5.74
N GLY A 146 -0.98 -8.67 -5.75
CA GLY A 146 -0.14 -9.06 -6.89
C GLY A 146 -0.12 -10.57 -7.10
N VAL A 147 -0.10 -11.36 -6.01
CA VAL A 147 -0.22 -12.83 -6.07
C VAL A 147 -1.60 -13.24 -6.57
N TYR A 148 -2.68 -12.67 -6.02
CA TYR A 148 -4.04 -12.98 -6.49
C TYR A 148 -4.25 -12.66 -7.97
N ARG A 149 -3.72 -11.53 -8.46
CA ARG A 149 -3.80 -11.19 -9.89
C ARG A 149 -3.08 -12.21 -10.76
N ARG A 150 -1.90 -12.67 -10.36
CA ARG A 150 -1.15 -13.72 -11.07
C ARG A 150 -1.87 -15.07 -11.06
N LEU A 151 -2.42 -15.46 -9.90
CA LEU A 151 -3.22 -16.67 -9.78
C LEU A 151 -4.45 -16.64 -10.68
N ARG A 152 -5.20 -15.52 -10.68
CA ARG A 152 -6.37 -15.35 -11.56
C ARG A 152 -5.98 -15.39 -13.05
N ALA A 153 -4.83 -14.82 -13.42
CA ALA A 153 -4.33 -14.89 -14.79
C ALA A 153 -3.97 -16.33 -15.19
N ALA A 154 -3.29 -17.07 -14.31
CA ALA A 154 -2.94 -18.48 -14.53
C ALA A 154 -4.19 -19.37 -14.62
N GLN A 155 -5.18 -19.11 -13.76
CA GLN A 155 -6.46 -19.84 -13.78
C GLN A 155 -7.19 -19.64 -15.10
N ARG A 156 -7.31 -18.39 -15.58
CA ARG A 156 -7.91 -18.10 -16.89
C ARG A 156 -7.15 -18.75 -18.04
N ALA A 157 -5.83 -18.76 -17.99
CA ALA A 157 -5.01 -19.44 -19.00
C ALA A 157 -5.28 -20.96 -19.00
N SER A 158 -5.38 -21.56 -17.81
CA SER A 158 -5.71 -22.99 -17.66
C SER A 158 -7.12 -23.32 -18.14
N GLU A 159 -8.11 -22.46 -17.90
CA GLU A 159 -9.49 -22.63 -18.38
C GLU A 159 -9.52 -22.62 -19.92
N LEU A 160 -8.83 -21.66 -20.55
CA LEU A 160 -8.73 -21.59 -22.02
C LEU A 160 -8.01 -22.79 -22.64
N ASP A 161 -6.97 -23.32 -21.98
CA ASP A 161 -6.28 -24.51 -22.46
C ASP A 161 -7.14 -25.77 -22.31
N ALA A 162 -7.94 -25.88 -21.25
CA ALA A 162 -8.91 -26.96 -21.08
C ALA A 162 -10.01 -26.91 -22.15
N GLU A 163 -10.55 -25.73 -22.47
CA GLU A 163 -11.52 -25.56 -23.56
C GLU A 163 -10.93 -25.96 -24.92
N ARG A 164 -9.70 -25.53 -25.22
CA ARG A 164 -9.01 -25.91 -26.47
C ARG A 164 -8.73 -27.40 -26.55
N ALA A 165 -8.38 -28.04 -25.43
CA ALA A 165 -8.18 -29.48 -25.37
C ALA A 165 -9.51 -30.23 -25.63
N ALA A 166 -10.60 -29.79 -25.01
CA ALA A 166 -11.93 -30.36 -25.23
C ALA A 166 -12.37 -30.24 -26.70
N LEU A 167 -12.15 -29.07 -27.32
CA LEU A 167 -12.42 -28.86 -28.75
C LEU A 167 -11.58 -29.77 -29.64
N ARG A 168 -10.28 -29.94 -29.35
CA ARG A 168 -9.41 -30.86 -30.09
C ARG A 168 -9.85 -32.31 -29.95
N VAL A 169 -10.22 -32.75 -28.75
CA VAL A 169 -10.71 -34.12 -28.52
C VAL A 169 -12.00 -34.34 -29.30
N SER A 170 -12.91 -33.37 -29.28
CA SER A 170 -14.14 -33.44 -30.09
C SER A 170 -13.85 -33.52 -31.59
N SER A 171 -12.95 -32.68 -32.11
CA SER A 171 -12.63 -32.70 -33.55
C SER A 171 -11.94 -33.99 -33.98
N LEU A 172 -11.01 -34.51 -33.17
CA LEU A 172 -10.35 -35.80 -33.41
C LEU A 172 -11.36 -36.95 -33.39
N ARG A 173 -12.34 -36.91 -32.47
CA ARG A 173 -13.40 -37.92 -32.41
C ARG A 173 -14.27 -37.91 -33.66
N HIS A 174 -14.67 -36.73 -34.15
CA HIS A 174 -15.47 -36.64 -35.38
C HIS A 174 -14.68 -37.16 -36.59
N ALA A 175 -13.44 -36.71 -36.76
CA ALA A 175 -12.58 -37.17 -37.86
C ALA A 175 -12.38 -38.70 -37.83
N ALA A 176 -12.14 -39.30 -36.66
CA ALA A 176 -12.01 -40.74 -36.54
C ALA A 176 -13.31 -41.50 -36.86
N VAL A 177 -14.47 -40.94 -36.51
CA VAL A 177 -15.78 -41.53 -36.87
C VAL A 177 -16.01 -41.46 -38.38
N ASP A 178 -15.70 -40.32 -38.99
CA ASP A 178 -15.84 -40.12 -40.44
C ASP A 178 -14.91 -41.06 -41.22
N ASP A 179 -13.66 -41.22 -40.78
CA ASP A 179 -12.70 -42.15 -41.40
C ASP A 179 -13.17 -43.62 -41.32
N VAL A 180 -13.71 -44.03 -40.16
CA VAL A 180 -14.26 -45.39 -39.98
C VAL A 180 -15.48 -45.61 -40.86
N LEU A 181 -16.40 -44.65 -40.95
CA LEU A 181 -17.56 -44.74 -41.84
C LEU A 181 -17.14 -44.85 -43.30
N ALA A 182 -16.17 -44.04 -43.74
CA ALA A 182 -15.65 -44.09 -45.10
C ALA A 182 -14.97 -45.43 -45.44
N GLU A 183 -14.33 -46.08 -44.47
CA GLU A 183 -13.77 -47.42 -44.65
C GLU A 183 -14.87 -48.49 -44.77
N ILE A 184 -15.93 -48.40 -43.95
CA ILE A 184 -17.08 -49.31 -44.03
C ILE A 184 -17.79 -49.19 -45.38
N GLU A 185 -18.02 -47.97 -45.86
CA GLU A 185 -18.63 -47.73 -47.18
C GLU A 185 -17.77 -48.30 -48.31
N ARG A 186 -16.45 -48.12 -48.25
CA ARG A 186 -15.52 -48.73 -49.22
C ARG A 186 -15.57 -50.25 -49.19
N ALA A 187 -15.56 -50.86 -48.00
CA ALA A 187 -15.65 -52.30 -47.85
C ALA A 187 -16.99 -52.87 -48.37
N ALA A 188 -18.10 -52.16 -48.12
CA ALA A 188 -19.42 -52.54 -48.63
C ALA A 188 -19.50 -52.44 -50.16
N ALA A 189 -18.97 -51.37 -50.75
CA ALA A 189 -18.91 -51.20 -52.20
C ALA A 189 -18.07 -52.28 -52.91
N ILE A 190 -17.04 -52.80 -52.25
CA ILE A 190 -16.24 -53.93 -52.75
C ILE A 190 -17.01 -55.26 -52.65
N ALA A 191 -17.85 -55.44 -51.63
CA ALA A 191 -18.62 -56.66 -51.43
C ALA A 191 -19.83 -56.79 -52.39
N ASP A 192 -20.37 -55.66 -52.85
CA ASP A 192 -21.48 -55.59 -53.83
C ASP A 192 -21.02 -55.64 -55.30
N ALA A 193 -19.71 -55.67 -55.57
CA ALA A 193 -19.09 -55.74 -56.90
C ALA A 193 -18.63 -57.15 -57.27
#